data_AF-A0AA39MB64-F1
#
_entry.id   AF-A0AA39MB64-F1
#
_cell.length_a   1.000
_cell.length_b   1.000
_cell.length_c   1.000
_cell.angle_alpha   90.00
_cell.angle_beta   90.00
_cell.angle_gamma   90.00
#
_symmetry.space_group_name_H-M   'P 1'
#
loop_
_entity.id
_entity.type
_entity.pdbx_description
1 polymer ?
#
loop_
_entity_poly.entity_id
_entity_poly.type
_entity_poly.pdbx_seq_one_letter_code
_entity_poly.pdbx_strand_id
1 'polypeptide(L)'
;MDEALARKTKLTMLLEIPLCLITIAVNTSTFLYCRRKGVEKTHHLTMILLKLTFDTTFSSVAIVYCTVVLLKIDGVVSNVDYLFFFGNLVQSIEMAIAVLNIFTAMDRLAAMRKPVAYCLTNSGRIMKTAMCCTGILFIFSVSLFYFGSKPNSEGFVFSQFNQRWVQITFHTINMVLLIAEVLLTIVFLIDFRCFIKKRANNHVPSYVKNVRFANKVVTYQMITDIVTLIIPTTTIVMPFYCCAIDLTAVVGPVVHPMFSVYVALCATLFCVLSMRNTKKVNVTVITERRSEES
;
A
#
# COMPACT_ATOMS: atom_id res chain seq x y z
N MET A 1 -25.59 -18.26 14.94
CA MET A 1 -25.04 -17.48 13.81
C MET A 1 -23.57 -17.15 14.03
N ASP A 2 -23.17 -16.88 15.28
CA ASP A 2 -21.79 -16.47 15.61
C ASP A 2 -20.72 -17.53 15.31
N GLU A 3 -21.01 -18.82 15.46
CA GLU A 3 -20.00 -19.87 15.22
C GLU A 3 -19.57 -19.97 13.73
N ALA A 4 -20.50 -19.74 12.80
CA ALA A 4 -20.17 -19.72 11.37
C ALA A 4 -19.31 -18.51 11.02
N LEU A 5 -19.64 -17.34 11.57
CA LEU A 5 -18.87 -16.11 11.38
C LEU A 5 -17.47 -16.24 12.00
N ALA A 6 -17.38 -16.75 13.23
CA ALA A 6 -16.12 -17.01 13.92
C ALA A 6 -15.20 -17.95 13.13
N ARG A 7 -15.75 -19.03 12.54
CA ARG A 7 -14.99 -19.92 11.65
C ARG A 7 -14.46 -19.22 10.41
N LYS A 8 -15.27 -18.39 9.75
CA LYS A 8 -14.84 -17.60 8.59
C LYS A 8 -13.75 -16.59 8.98
N THR A 9 -13.94 -15.85 10.06
CA THR A 9 -12.95 -14.90 10.58
C THR A 9 -11.63 -15.61 10.94
N LYS A 10 -11.71 -16.78 11.59
CA LYS A 10 -10.54 -17.59 11.91
C LYS A 10 -9.75 -17.97 10.65
N LEU A 11 -10.45 -18.43 9.60
CA LEU A 11 -9.82 -18.77 8.34
C LEU A 11 -9.16 -17.55 7.67
N THR A 12 -9.83 -16.39 7.63
CA THR A 12 -9.27 -15.18 7.02
C THR A 12 -8.02 -14.70 7.75
N MET A 13 -8.03 -14.70 9.10
CA MET A 13 -6.87 -14.29 9.90
C MET A 13 -5.69 -15.26 9.73
N LEU A 14 -5.96 -16.57 9.64
CA LEU A 14 -4.92 -17.58 9.39
C LEU A 14 -4.28 -17.45 7.99
N LEU A 15 -5.03 -17.01 6.99
CA LEU A 15 -4.50 -16.74 5.65
C LEU A 15 -3.74 -15.41 5.58
N GLU A 16 -4.11 -14.43 6.39
CA GLU A 16 -3.49 -13.11 6.42
C GLU A 16 -2.09 -13.12 7.03
N ILE A 17 -1.87 -13.85 8.14
CA ILE A 17 -0.57 -13.96 8.82
C ILE A 17 0.59 -14.34 7.87
N PRO A 18 0.52 -15.43 7.07
CA PRO A 18 1.62 -15.79 6.17
C PRO A 18 1.86 -14.74 5.08
N LEU A 19 0.81 -14.06 4.60
CA LEU A 19 0.96 -12.96 3.64
C LEU A 19 1.73 -11.79 4.23
N CYS A 20 1.39 -11.39 5.47
CA CYS A 20 2.12 -10.34 6.19
C CYS A 20 3.57 -10.73 6.46
N LEU A 21 3.85 -12.00 6.80
CA LEU A 21 5.21 -12.49 6.99
C LEU A 21 6.04 -12.42 5.69
N ILE A 22 5.45 -12.83 4.56
CA ILE A 22 6.07 -12.69 3.23
C ILE A 22 6.38 -11.22 2.95
N THR A 23 5.42 -10.32 3.19
CA THR A 23 5.61 -8.88 3.00
C THR A 23 6.78 -8.34 3.84
N ILE A 24 6.85 -8.65 5.13
CA ILE A 24 7.94 -8.21 6.01
C ILE A 24 9.28 -8.74 5.49
N ALA A 25 9.35 -10.02 5.13
CA ALA A 25 10.56 -10.64 4.62
C ALA A 25 11.04 -9.98 3.31
N VAL A 26 10.13 -9.76 2.36
CA VAL A 26 10.43 -9.15 1.05
C VAL A 26 10.80 -7.68 1.20
N ASN A 27 10.05 -6.90 1.99
CA ASN A 27 10.32 -5.48 2.21
C ASN A 27 11.63 -5.26 2.95
N THR A 28 11.90 -6.05 3.99
CA THR A 28 13.16 -5.99 4.75
C THR A 28 14.34 -6.38 3.87
N SER A 29 14.21 -7.45 3.09
CA SER A 29 15.24 -7.87 2.12
C SER A 29 15.51 -6.76 1.10
N THR A 30 14.46 -6.11 0.61
CA THR A 30 14.59 -5.02 -0.37
C THR A 30 15.20 -3.77 0.26
N PHE A 31 14.80 -3.41 1.47
CA PHE A 31 15.37 -2.30 2.22
C PHE A 31 16.88 -2.51 2.47
N LEU A 32 17.26 -3.69 2.96
CA LEU A 32 18.66 -4.05 3.16
C LEU A 32 19.46 -4.05 1.85
N TYR A 33 18.84 -4.50 0.75
CA TYR A 33 19.43 -4.46 -0.58
C TYR A 33 19.71 -3.01 -1.04
N CYS A 34 18.71 -2.13 -0.94
CA CYS A 34 18.83 -0.72 -1.30
C CYS A 34 19.91 -0.01 -0.47
N ARG A 35 19.98 -0.30 0.83
CA ARG A 35 20.97 0.25 1.75
C ARG A 35 22.39 -0.22 1.42
N ARG A 36 22.59 -1.52 1.22
CA ARG A 36 23.90 -2.10 0.87
C ARG A 36 24.46 -1.57 -0.44
N LYS A 37 23.60 -1.28 -1.42
CA LYS A 37 24.01 -0.76 -2.73
C LYS A 37 24.12 0.77 -2.78
N GLY A 38 23.85 1.49 -1.68
CA GLY A 38 23.92 2.95 -1.65
C GLY A 38 22.92 3.65 -2.57
N VAL A 39 21.87 2.94 -3.00
CA VAL A 39 20.85 3.45 -3.94
C VAL A 39 19.95 4.50 -3.27
N GLU A 40 19.96 4.55 -1.93
CA GLU A 40 19.24 5.52 -1.10
C GLU A 40 19.53 6.98 -1.47
N LYS A 41 20.68 7.27 -2.09
CA LYS A 41 21.04 8.62 -2.55
C LYS A 41 20.22 9.11 -3.75
N THR A 42 19.43 8.24 -4.38
CA THR A 42 18.58 8.64 -5.51
C THR A 42 17.23 9.15 -5.01
N HIS A 43 16.91 10.42 -5.31
CA HIS A 43 15.69 11.10 -4.86
C HIS A 43 14.39 10.33 -5.17
N HIS A 44 14.34 9.59 -6.29
CA HIS A 44 13.19 8.79 -6.69
C HIS A 44 12.92 7.59 -5.77
N LEU A 45 13.94 7.09 -5.07
CA LEU A 45 13.81 5.91 -4.22
C LEU A 45 13.25 6.27 -2.84
N THR A 46 13.40 7.51 -2.40
CA THR A 46 13.03 7.93 -1.04
C THR A 46 11.54 7.77 -0.76
N MET A 47 10.67 8.15 -1.71
CA MET A 47 9.22 7.94 -1.58
C MET A 47 8.85 6.45 -1.55
N ILE A 48 9.57 5.62 -2.31
CA ILE A 48 9.34 4.17 -2.32
C ILE A 48 9.78 3.55 -0.99
N LEU A 49 10.93 3.97 -0.44
CA LEU A 49 11.39 3.52 0.88
C LEU A 49 10.42 3.93 1.99
N LEU A 50 9.86 5.14 1.90
CA LEU A 50 8.81 5.58 2.81
C LEU A 50 7.59 4.65 2.72
N LYS A 51 7.11 4.34 1.51
CA LYS A 51 6.02 3.37 1.30
C LYS A 51 6.35 2.00 1.87
N LEU A 52 7.52 1.44 1.59
CA LEU A 52 7.95 0.14 2.13
C LEU A 52 7.97 0.12 3.66
N THR A 53 8.31 1.24 4.29
CA THR A 53 8.31 1.38 5.76
C THR A 53 6.89 1.33 6.32
N PHE A 54 5.93 2.02 5.69
CA PHE A 54 4.52 1.95 6.08
C PHE A 54 3.93 0.56 5.84
N ASP A 55 4.21 -0.06 4.69
CA ASP A 55 3.78 -1.41 4.33
C ASP A 55 4.29 -2.47 5.34
N THR A 56 5.53 -2.32 5.80
CA THR A 56 6.13 -3.20 6.81
C THR A 56 5.53 -2.96 8.20
N THR A 57 5.30 -1.69 8.56
CA THR A 57 4.63 -1.32 9.82
C THR A 57 3.21 -1.90 9.85
N PHE A 58 2.44 -1.71 8.76
CA PHE A 58 1.12 -2.30 8.59
C PHE A 58 1.15 -3.82 8.82
N SER A 59 2.01 -4.52 8.09
CA SER A 59 2.10 -5.99 8.17
C SER A 59 2.45 -6.48 9.57
N SER A 60 3.32 -5.75 10.28
CA SER A 60 3.71 -6.09 11.65
C SER A 60 2.53 -5.93 12.61
N VAL A 61 1.82 -4.80 12.55
CA VAL A 61 0.65 -4.53 13.38
C VAL A 61 -0.49 -5.51 13.04
N ALA A 62 -0.70 -5.82 11.75
CA ALA A 62 -1.71 -6.75 11.29
C ALA A 62 -1.49 -8.18 11.82
N ILE A 63 -0.25 -8.67 11.89
CA ILE A 63 0.06 -9.98 12.51
C ILE A 63 -0.35 -9.99 13.99
N VAL A 64 -0.01 -8.94 14.74
CA VAL A 64 -0.37 -8.83 16.15
C VAL A 64 -1.90 -8.78 16.30
N TYR A 65 -2.57 -7.98 15.48
CA TYR A 65 -4.04 -7.91 15.47
C TYR A 65 -4.68 -9.27 15.17
N CYS A 66 -4.26 -9.96 14.10
CA CYS A 66 -4.76 -11.28 13.72
C CYS A 66 -4.56 -12.29 14.86
N THR A 67 -3.39 -12.26 15.50
CA THR A 67 -3.07 -13.16 16.63
C THR A 67 -4.00 -12.90 17.81
N VAL A 68 -4.23 -11.63 18.17
CA VAL A 68 -5.16 -11.27 19.26
C VAL A 68 -6.59 -11.70 18.94
N VAL A 69 -7.06 -11.53 17.70
CA VAL A 69 -8.38 -11.99 17.26
C VAL A 69 -8.50 -13.51 17.37
N LEU A 70 -7.48 -14.26 16.92
CA LEU A 70 -7.47 -15.72 17.02
C LEU A 70 -7.52 -16.20 18.47
N LEU A 71 -6.71 -15.61 19.35
CA LEU A 71 -6.72 -15.93 20.78
C LEU A 71 -8.05 -15.57 21.47
N LYS A 72 -8.72 -14.50 21.02
CA LYS A 72 -10.05 -14.12 21.51
C LYS A 72 -11.11 -15.12 21.07
N ILE A 73 -11.09 -15.56 19.80
CA ILE A 73 -12.01 -16.59 19.28
C ILE A 73 -11.83 -17.92 20.01
N ASP A 74 -10.59 -18.29 20.35
CA ASP A 74 -10.28 -19.52 21.07
C ASP A 74 -10.51 -19.39 22.60
N GLY A 75 -11.00 -18.25 23.08
CA GLY A 75 -11.32 -18.03 24.50
C GLY A 75 -10.11 -17.85 25.42
N VAL A 76 -8.91 -17.71 24.86
CA VAL A 76 -7.65 -17.58 25.62
C VAL A 76 -7.48 -16.16 26.18
N VAL A 77 -7.84 -15.15 25.40
CA VAL A 77 -7.74 -13.74 25.79
C VAL A 77 -9.13 -13.15 25.98
N SER A 78 -9.42 -12.65 27.17
CA SER A 78 -10.68 -11.95 27.47
C SER A 78 -10.60 -10.44 27.22
N ASN A 79 -9.41 -9.85 27.38
CA ASN A 79 -9.21 -8.40 27.30
C ASN A 79 -9.46 -7.85 25.88
N VAL A 80 -10.51 -7.03 25.77
CA VAL A 80 -10.97 -6.39 24.53
C VAL A 80 -10.16 -5.15 24.15
N ASP A 81 -9.40 -4.56 25.08
CA ASP A 81 -8.65 -3.32 24.86
C ASP A 81 -7.53 -3.51 23.84
N TYR A 82 -6.82 -4.65 23.90
CA TYR A 82 -5.78 -4.97 22.92
C TYR A 82 -6.34 -5.11 21.51
N LEU A 83 -7.51 -5.76 21.38
CA LEU A 83 -8.18 -5.96 20.10
C LEU A 83 -8.60 -4.62 19.51
N PHE A 84 -9.19 -3.75 20.34
CA PHE A 84 -9.54 -2.39 19.95
C PHE A 84 -8.31 -1.58 19.53
N PHE A 85 -7.25 -1.58 20.35
CA PHE A 85 -6.03 -0.82 20.09
C PHE A 85 -5.35 -1.23 18.78
N PHE A 86 -5.08 -2.52 18.59
CA PHE A 86 -4.42 -2.99 17.37
C PHE A 86 -5.33 -2.87 16.15
N GLY A 87 -6.64 -3.10 16.29
CA GLY A 87 -7.60 -2.88 15.21
C GLY A 87 -7.65 -1.41 14.75
N ASN A 88 -7.60 -0.47 15.69
CA ASN A 88 -7.52 0.96 15.41
C ASN A 88 -6.21 1.32 14.68
N LEU A 89 -5.09 0.77 15.12
CA LEU A 89 -3.80 0.96 14.45
C LEU A 89 -3.80 0.43 13.02
N VAL A 90 -4.30 -0.79 12.78
CA VAL A 90 -4.38 -1.38 11.43
C VAL A 90 -5.18 -0.46 10.50
N GLN A 91 -6.39 -0.07 10.90
CA GLN A 91 -7.27 0.79 10.11
C GLN A 91 -6.65 2.18 9.88
N SER A 92 -6.04 2.78 10.90
CA SER A 92 -5.41 4.09 10.78
C SER A 92 -4.18 4.08 9.86
N ILE A 93 -3.38 3.00 9.88
CA ILE A 93 -2.26 2.81 8.95
C ILE A 93 -2.76 2.57 7.53
N GLU A 94 -3.82 1.79 7.36
CA GLU A 94 -4.45 1.53 6.04
C GLU A 94 -4.83 2.85 5.36
N MET A 95 -5.49 3.76 6.08
CA MET A 95 -5.83 5.09 5.60
C MET A 95 -4.59 5.94 5.26
N ALA A 96 -3.55 5.87 6.08
CA ALA A 96 -2.29 6.56 5.81
C ALA A 96 -1.62 6.03 4.53
N ILE A 97 -1.68 4.72 4.27
CA ILE A 97 -1.14 4.12 3.04
C ILE A 97 -1.91 4.60 1.81
N ALA A 98 -3.25 4.71 1.87
CA ALA A 98 -4.04 5.23 0.76
C ALA A 98 -3.59 6.64 0.32
N VAL A 99 -3.34 7.53 1.28
CA VAL A 99 -2.75 8.85 0.99
C VAL A 99 -1.33 8.75 0.48
N LEU A 100 -0.51 7.89 1.07
CA LEU A 100 0.87 7.70 0.63
C LEU A 100 0.95 7.18 -0.81
N ASN A 101 -0.02 6.38 -1.25
CA ASN A 101 -0.14 5.94 -2.62
C ASN A 101 -0.38 7.09 -3.59
N ILE A 102 -1.31 8.00 -3.26
CA ILE A 102 -1.56 9.23 -4.02
C ILE A 102 -0.27 10.05 -4.16
N PHE A 103 0.44 10.27 -3.06
CA PHE A 103 1.72 11.00 -3.11
C PHE A 103 2.80 10.27 -3.90
N THR A 104 2.82 8.93 -3.86
CA THR A 104 3.73 8.12 -4.68
C THR A 104 3.42 8.27 -6.17
N ALA A 105 2.14 8.31 -6.55
CA ALA A 105 1.72 8.57 -7.93
C ALA A 105 2.08 9.99 -8.37
N MET A 106 1.85 11.00 -7.51
CA MET A 106 2.24 12.38 -7.76
C MET A 106 3.76 12.56 -7.90
N ASP A 107 4.55 11.91 -7.04
CA ASP A 107 6.01 11.92 -7.09
C ASP A 107 6.50 11.40 -8.45
N ARG A 108 5.96 10.27 -8.91
CA ARG A 108 6.25 9.69 -10.23
C ARG A 108 5.86 10.64 -11.36
N LEU A 109 4.70 11.28 -11.27
CA LEU A 109 4.25 12.26 -12.26
C LEU A 109 5.17 13.47 -12.33
N ALA A 110 5.59 14.00 -11.18
CA ALA A 110 6.50 15.13 -11.08
C ALA A 110 7.89 14.79 -11.66
N ALA A 111 8.41 13.60 -11.32
CA ALA A 111 9.66 13.07 -11.85
C ALA A 111 9.64 12.96 -13.39
N MET A 112 8.52 12.56 -13.98
CA MET A 112 8.39 12.42 -15.44
C MET A 112 8.20 13.76 -16.15
N ARG A 113 7.35 14.64 -15.63
CA ARG A 113 7.06 15.94 -16.27
C ARG A 113 8.27 16.87 -16.23
N LYS A 114 9.01 16.89 -15.11
CA LYS A 114 10.10 17.85 -14.88
C LYS A 114 11.30 17.20 -14.18
N PRO A 115 12.07 16.31 -14.85
CA PRO A 115 13.14 15.54 -14.20
C PRO A 115 14.21 16.41 -13.54
N VAL A 116 14.61 17.53 -14.15
CA VAL A 116 15.65 18.43 -13.60
C VAL A 116 15.15 19.16 -12.34
N ALA A 117 13.99 19.80 -12.41
CA ALA A 117 13.40 20.50 -11.26
C ALA A 117 13.03 19.51 -10.14
N TYR A 118 12.64 18.30 -10.49
CA TYR A 118 12.35 17.24 -9.54
C TYR A 118 13.57 16.87 -8.69
N CYS A 119 14.72 16.61 -9.33
CA CYS A 119 15.95 16.26 -8.62
C CYS A 119 16.44 17.38 -7.70
N LEU A 120 16.29 18.65 -8.11
CA LEU A 120 16.84 19.78 -7.37
C LEU A 120 15.97 20.23 -6.19
N THR A 121 14.64 20.29 -6.35
CA THR A 121 13.78 20.97 -5.36
C THR A 121 12.49 20.22 -5.00
N ASN A 122 11.83 19.55 -5.95
CA ASN A 122 10.48 19.05 -5.70
C ASN A 122 10.42 17.73 -4.91
N SER A 123 11.40 16.83 -5.08
CA SER A 123 11.39 15.51 -4.42
C SER A 123 11.27 15.61 -2.90
N GLY A 124 12.13 16.42 -2.26
CA GLY A 124 12.12 16.62 -0.82
C GLY A 124 10.85 17.33 -0.31
N ARG A 125 10.26 18.23 -1.13
CA ARG A 125 9.00 18.90 -0.79
C ARG A 125 7.84 17.92 -0.81
N ILE A 126 7.71 17.12 -1.88
CA ILE A 126 6.66 16.10 -2.00
C ILE A 126 6.74 15.12 -0.83
N MET A 127 7.95 14.65 -0.49
CA MET A 127 8.14 13.74 0.64
C MET A 127 7.70 14.35 1.98
N LYS A 128 8.13 15.58 2.29
CA LYS A 128 7.74 16.25 3.54
C LYS A 128 6.23 16.47 3.61
N THR A 129 5.61 16.90 2.50
CA THR A 129 4.15 17.05 2.41
C THR A 129 3.46 15.71 2.60
N ALA A 130 3.95 14.64 1.97
CA ALA A 130 3.40 13.30 2.12
C ALA A 130 3.44 12.85 3.59
N MET A 131 4.61 12.94 4.25
CA MET A 131 4.76 12.58 5.66
C MET A 131 3.82 13.38 6.57
N CYS A 132 3.69 14.69 6.33
CA CYS A 132 2.80 15.56 7.08
C CYS A 132 1.33 15.14 6.90
N CYS A 133 0.87 14.98 5.66
CA CYS A 133 -0.50 14.57 5.34
C CYS A 133 -0.82 13.17 5.90
N THR A 134 0.10 12.21 5.76
CA THR A 134 -0.08 10.86 6.31
C THR A 134 -0.13 10.88 7.84
N GLY A 135 0.70 11.70 8.49
CA GLY A 135 0.71 11.83 9.94
C GLY A 135 -0.59 12.46 10.47
N ILE A 136 -1.05 13.54 9.84
CA ILE A 136 -2.32 14.20 10.19
C ILE A 136 -3.48 13.22 10.02
N LEU A 137 -3.55 12.51 8.88
CA LEU A 137 -4.64 11.58 8.62
C LEU A 137 -4.60 10.35 9.54
N PHE A 138 -3.41 9.87 9.90
CA PHE A 138 -3.24 8.82 10.90
C PHE A 138 -3.79 9.26 12.25
N ILE A 139 -3.38 10.43 12.76
CA ILE A 139 -3.86 10.97 14.05
C ILE A 139 -5.37 11.19 14.00
N PHE A 140 -5.89 11.74 12.90
CA PHE A 140 -7.32 11.92 12.69
C PHE A 140 -8.07 10.58 12.74
N SER A 141 -7.58 9.55 12.06
CA SER A 141 -8.19 8.22 12.03
C SER A 141 -8.19 7.57 13.41
N VAL A 142 -7.05 7.61 14.12
CA VAL A 142 -6.95 7.09 15.49
C VAL A 142 -7.96 7.77 16.41
N SER A 143 -8.05 9.10 16.33
CA SER A 143 -8.97 9.90 17.13
C SER A 143 -10.43 9.57 16.79
N LEU A 144 -10.74 9.48 15.50
CA LEU A 144 -12.08 9.18 15.01
C LEU A 144 -12.59 7.83 15.54
N PHE A 145 -11.75 6.79 15.53
CA PHE A 145 -12.11 5.49 16.11
C PHE A 145 -12.14 5.49 17.64
N TYR A 146 -11.21 6.20 18.29
CA TYR A 146 -11.18 6.30 19.75
C TYR A 146 -12.48 6.92 20.29
N PHE A 147 -12.87 8.09 19.78
CA PHE A 147 -14.12 8.75 20.16
C PHE A 147 -15.37 8.07 19.60
N GLY A 148 -15.20 7.32 18.51
CA GLY A 148 -16.25 6.53 17.86
C GLY A 148 -16.52 5.17 18.50
N SER A 149 -15.83 4.82 19.59
CA SER A 149 -15.96 3.53 20.25
C SER A 149 -17.33 3.36 20.93
N LYS A 150 -17.81 2.12 20.98
CA LYS A 150 -19.00 1.72 21.74
C LYS A 150 -18.55 1.18 23.10
N PRO A 151 -19.04 1.73 24.22
CA PRO A 151 -18.76 1.16 25.53
C PRO A 151 -19.36 -0.26 25.62
N ASN A 152 -18.66 -1.17 26.30
CA ASN A 152 -19.11 -2.53 26.62
C ASN A 152 -19.46 -3.42 25.42
N SER A 153 -18.78 -3.25 24.28
CA SER A 153 -18.94 -4.17 23.15
C SER A 153 -18.24 -5.51 23.42
N GLU A 154 -18.98 -6.62 23.31
CA GLU A 154 -18.46 -7.99 23.48
C GLU A 154 -17.98 -8.62 22.16
N GLY A 155 -17.67 -7.78 21.16
CA GLY A 155 -17.22 -8.23 19.85
C GLY A 155 -15.90 -9.01 19.86
N PHE A 156 -15.64 -9.72 18.77
CA PHE A 156 -14.35 -10.35 18.49
C PHE A 156 -13.68 -9.80 17.22
N VAL A 157 -14.31 -8.82 16.56
CA VAL A 157 -13.76 -8.12 15.39
C VAL A 157 -13.82 -6.61 15.63
N PHE A 158 -12.83 -5.85 15.14
CA PHE A 158 -12.72 -4.41 15.38
C PHE A 158 -13.97 -3.62 14.96
N SER A 159 -14.65 -4.06 13.89
CA SER A 159 -15.90 -3.46 13.42
C SER A 159 -17.06 -3.56 14.43
N GLN A 160 -16.99 -4.44 15.41
CA GLN A 160 -18.04 -4.55 16.44
C GLN A 160 -17.84 -3.54 17.58
N PHE A 161 -16.63 -2.99 17.73
CA PHE A 161 -16.28 -2.04 18.80
C PHE A 161 -16.60 -0.59 18.48
N ASN A 162 -16.91 -0.28 17.22
CA ASN A 162 -17.11 1.10 16.78
C ASN A 162 -18.56 1.36 16.37
N GLN A 163 -18.97 2.62 16.51
CA GLN A 163 -20.25 3.10 15.99
C GLN A 163 -20.30 2.95 14.47
N ARG A 164 -21.47 2.59 13.94
CA ARG A 164 -21.62 2.26 12.52
C ARG A 164 -21.30 3.46 11.62
N TRP A 165 -21.66 4.67 12.03
CA TRP A 165 -21.39 5.90 11.27
C TRP A 165 -19.88 6.15 11.12
N VAL A 166 -19.07 5.80 12.13
CA VAL A 166 -17.60 5.95 12.12
C VAL A 166 -17.01 5.12 11.00
N GLN A 167 -17.44 3.85 10.89
CA GLN A 167 -17.00 2.94 9.84
C GLN A 167 -17.44 3.40 8.46
N ILE A 168 -18.69 3.84 8.32
CA ILE A 168 -19.20 4.36 7.04
C ILE A 168 -18.37 5.57 6.60
N THR A 169 -18.13 6.53 7.50
CA THR A 169 -17.29 7.71 7.22
C THR A 169 -15.88 7.29 6.81
N PHE A 170 -15.26 6.38 7.55
CA PHE A 170 -13.93 5.87 7.26
C PHE A 170 -13.86 5.20 5.88
N HIS A 171 -14.76 4.25 5.59
CA HIS A 171 -14.81 3.56 4.30
C HIS A 171 -15.12 4.51 3.14
N THR A 172 -15.95 5.53 3.37
CA THR A 172 -16.26 6.56 2.36
C THR A 172 -15.01 7.39 2.03
N ILE A 173 -14.28 7.86 3.05
CA ILE A 173 -13.03 8.60 2.85
C ILE A 173 -12.01 7.73 2.11
N ASN A 174 -11.85 6.47 2.53
CA ASN A 174 -10.91 5.54 1.89
C ASN A 174 -11.28 5.31 0.41
N MET A 175 -12.56 5.11 0.10
CA MET A 175 -13.05 5.00 -1.28
C MET A 175 -12.75 6.24 -2.11
N VAL A 176 -12.98 7.45 -1.58
CA VAL A 176 -12.67 8.70 -2.28
C VAL A 176 -11.17 8.80 -2.58
N LEU A 177 -10.31 8.41 -1.63
CA LEU A 177 -8.86 8.39 -1.81
C LEU A 177 -8.43 7.37 -2.87
N LEU A 178 -8.98 6.15 -2.85
CA LEU A 178 -8.69 5.11 -3.84
C LEU A 178 -9.13 5.52 -5.25
N ILE A 179 -10.29 6.18 -5.38
CA ILE A 179 -10.75 6.73 -6.67
C ILE A 179 -9.79 7.84 -7.15
N ALA A 180 -9.41 8.76 -6.25
CA ALA A 180 -8.46 9.83 -6.57
C ALA A 180 -7.10 9.27 -7.01
N GLU A 181 -6.60 8.22 -6.34
CA GLU A 181 -5.38 7.50 -6.70
C GLU A 181 -5.44 6.96 -8.14
N VAL A 182 -6.54 6.29 -8.51
CA VAL A 182 -6.70 5.78 -9.88
C VAL A 182 -6.77 6.88 -10.91
N LEU A 183 -7.53 7.95 -10.65
CA LEU A 183 -7.62 9.07 -11.57
C LEU A 183 -6.24 9.71 -11.80
N LEU A 184 -5.46 9.92 -10.74
CA LEU A 184 -4.08 10.41 -10.84
C LEU A 184 -3.18 9.46 -11.62
N THR A 185 -3.34 8.15 -11.42
CA THR A 185 -2.55 7.14 -12.12
C THR A 185 -2.91 7.07 -13.61
N ILE A 186 -4.18 7.24 -13.97
CA ILE A 186 -4.62 7.35 -15.37
C ILE A 186 -4.00 8.58 -16.03
N VAL A 187 -4.07 9.75 -15.38
CA VAL A 187 -3.42 10.99 -15.87
C VAL A 187 -1.93 10.77 -16.08
N PHE A 188 -1.26 10.11 -15.13
CA PHE A 188 0.13 9.74 -15.26
C PHE A 188 0.42 8.82 -16.46
N LEU A 189 -0.41 7.79 -16.69
CA LEU A 189 -0.24 6.89 -17.83
C LEU A 189 -0.43 7.61 -19.17
N ILE A 190 -1.38 8.55 -19.25
CA ILE A 190 -1.62 9.37 -20.45
C ILE A 190 -0.39 10.23 -20.73
N ASP A 191 0.06 11.01 -19.74
CA ASP A 191 1.23 11.87 -19.88
C ASP A 191 2.48 11.08 -20.24
N PHE A 192 2.63 9.90 -19.65
CA PHE A 192 3.73 9.02 -19.95
C PHE A 192 3.71 8.54 -21.40
N ARG A 193 2.55 8.09 -21.90
CA ARG A 193 2.41 7.66 -23.31
C ARG A 193 2.77 8.82 -24.24
N CYS A 194 2.32 10.02 -23.93
CA CYS A 194 2.68 11.24 -24.66
C CYS A 194 4.20 11.52 -24.61
N PHE A 195 4.82 11.42 -23.43
CA PHE A 195 6.25 11.62 -23.24
C PHE A 195 7.08 10.62 -24.06
N ILE A 196 6.71 9.33 -24.04
CA ILE A 196 7.39 8.29 -24.82
C ILE A 196 7.22 8.54 -26.32
N LYS A 197 6.02 8.89 -26.78
CA LYS A 197 5.79 9.19 -28.20
C LYS A 197 6.67 10.35 -28.67
N LYS A 198 6.81 11.40 -27.86
CA LYS A 198 7.66 12.56 -28.17
C LYS A 198 9.15 12.22 -28.14
N ARG A 199 9.60 11.41 -27.18
CA ARG A 199 11.01 10.99 -27.03
C ARG A 199 11.43 9.89 -28.00
N ALA A 200 10.52 9.05 -28.48
CA ALA A 200 10.84 8.03 -29.49
C ALA A 200 11.39 8.65 -30.77
N ASN A 201 10.98 9.89 -31.08
CA ASN A 201 11.48 10.64 -32.23
C ASN A 201 12.87 11.26 -31.99
N ASN A 202 13.26 11.49 -30.73
CA ASN A 202 14.52 12.14 -30.36
C ASN A 202 15.51 11.06 -29.83
N HIS A 203 16.50 10.71 -30.66
CA HIS A 203 17.39 9.54 -30.60
C HIS A 203 18.18 9.30 -29.28
N VAL A 204 17.51 8.96 -28.16
CA VAL A 204 18.19 8.53 -26.91
C VAL A 204 17.68 7.15 -26.46
N PRO A 205 18.08 6.07 -27.15
CA PRO A 205 17.50 4.73 -26.97
C PRO A 205 17.77 4.10 -25.60
N SER A 206 18.89 4.41 -24.94
CA SER A 206 19.24 3.83 -23.63
C SER A 206 18.35 4.34 -22.49
N TYR A 207 18.13 5.66 -22.43
CA TYR A 207 17.24 6.29 -21.45
C TYR A 207 15.79 5.78 -21.58
N VAL A 208 15.31 5.60 -22.83
CA VAL A 208 13.96 5.13 -23.13
C VAL A 208 13.71 3.71 -22.59
N LYS A 209 14.72 2.82 -22.56
CA LYS A 209 14.55 1.45 -22.03
C LYS A 209 14.30 1.44 -20.52
N ASN A 210 15.07 2.21 -19.74
CA ASN A 210 14.91 2.29 -18.28
C ASN A 210 13.56 2.91 -17.90
N VAL A 211 13.17 3.95 -18.64
CA VAL A 211 11.89 4.63 -18.45
C VAL A 211 10.71 3.70 -18.79
N ARG A 212 10.75 2.93 -19.89
CA ARG A 212 9.71 1.93 -20.19
C ARG A 212 9.57 0.87 -19.11
N PHE A 213 10.69 0.45 -18.52
CA PHE A 213 10.67 -0.56 -17.45
C PHE A 213 9.98 -0.03 -16.19
N ALA A 214 10.37 1.17 -15.73
CA ALA A 214 9.72 1.83 -14.60
C ALA A 214 8.20 1.92 -14.79
N ASN A 215 7.75 2.18 -16.01
CA ASN A 215 6.33 2.28 -16.31
C ASN A 215 5.56 0.97 -16.34
N LYS A 216 6.21 -0.14 -16.71
CA LYS A 216 5.61 -1.45 -16.53
C LYS A 216 5.31 -1.71 -15.05
N VAL A 217 6.23 -1.32 -14.16
CA VAL A 217 6.02 -1.43 -12.69
C VAL A 217 4.78 -0.68 -12.27
N VAL A 218 4.65 0.59 -12.68
CA VAL A 218 3.50 1.42 -12.32
C VAL A 218 2.21 0.85 -12.88
N THR A 219 2.23 0.33 -14.11
CA THR A 219 1.05 -0.30 -14.73
C THR A 219 0.62 -1.54 -13.96
N TYR A 220 1.56 -2.43 -13.58
CA TYR A 220 1.23 -3.60 -12.78
C TYR A 220 0.71 -3.21 -11.40
N GLN A 221 1.33 -2.21 -10.75
CA GLN A 221 0.86 -1.70 -9.48
C GLN A 221 -0.58 -1.19 -9.58
N MET A 222 -0.90 -0.39 -10.59
CA MET A 222 -2.26 0.12 -10.83
C MET A 222 -3.28 -1.01 -11.04
N ILE A 223 -2.92 -2.03 -11.83
CA ILE A 223 -3.80 -3.19 -12.02
C ILE A 223 -4.04 -3.88 -10.68
N THR A 224 -2.99 -4.04 -9.87
CA THR A 224 -3.12 -4.58 -8.51
C THR A 224 -4.03 -3.70 -7.67
N ASP A 225 -3.82 -2.38 -7.59
CA ASP A 225 -4.67 -1.44 -6.83
C ASP A 225 -6.17 -1.62 -7.19
N ILE A 226 -6.48 -1.68 -8.49
CA ILE A 226 -7.85 -1.88 -8.98
C ILE A 226 -8.42 -3.23 -8.51
N VAL A 227 -7.67 -4.31 -8.72
CA VAL A 227 -8.15 -5.68 -8.46
C VAL A 227 -8.26 -5.99 -6.97
N THR A 228 -7.29 -5.55 -6.16
CA THR A 228 -7.21 -5.93 -4.74
C THR A 228 -7.83 -4.90 -3.81
N LEU A 229 -7.89 -3.61 -4.18
CA LEU A 229 -8.44 -2.58 -3.29
C LEU A 229 -9.81 -2.10 -3.76
N ILE A 230 -9.91 -1.66 -5.02
CA ILE A 230 -11.11 -0.96 -5.49
C ILE A 230 -12.28 -1.91 -5.69
N ILE A 231 -12.06 -3.02 -6.41
CA ILE A 231 -13.12 -4.00 -6.67
C ILE A 231 -13.68 -4.54 -5.34
N PRO A 232 -12.88 -5.03 -4.38
CA PRO A 232 -13.40 -5.54 -3.11
C PRO A 232 -14.10 -4.46 -2.28
N THR A 233 -13.52 -3.26 -2.18
CA THR A 233 -14.13 -2.16 -1.40
C THR A 233 -15.45 -1.71 -2.03
N THR A 234 -15.51 -1.58 -3.36
CA THR A 234 -16.74 -1.25 -4.08
C THR A 234 -17.80 -2.33 -3.92
N THR A 235 -17.39 -3.60 -3.98
CA THR A 235 -18.30 -4.74 -3.81
C THR A 235 -18.89 -4.79 -2.40
N ILE A 236 -18.18 -4.30 -1.38
CA ILE A 236 -18.70 -4.23 0.00
C ILE A 236 -19.58 -2.98 0.20
N VAL A 237 -19.14 -1.82 -0.31
CA VAL A 237 -19.79 -0.53 -0.07
C VAL A 237 -21.06 -0.36 -0.92
N MET A 238 -21.08 -0.78 -2.18
CA MET A 238 -22.22 -0.55 -3.07
C MET A 238 -23.50 -1.27 -2.63
N PRO A 239 -23.49 -2.58 -2.29
CA PRO A 239 -24.69 -3.26 -1.79
C PRO A 239 -25.21 -2.66 -0.49
N PHE A 240 -24.32 -2.11 0.32
CA PHE A 240 -24.69 -1.43 1.55
C PHE A 240 -25.48 -0.15 1.26
N TYR A 241 -25.03 0.69 0.32
CA TYR A 241 -25.74 1.93 -0.02
C TYR A 241 -27.02 1.68 -0.85
N CYS A 242 -26.98 0.74 -1.78
CA CYS A 242 -28.11 0.49 -2.68
C CYS A 242 -29.22 -0.36 -2.05
N CYS A 243 -28.84 -1.36 -1.24
CA CYS A 243 -29.77 -2.37 -0.75
C CYS A 243 -29.80 -2.49 0.79
N ALA A 244 -29.02 -1.69 1.52
CA ALA A 244 -28.84 -1.80 2.97
C ALA A 244 -28.32 -3.17 3.43
N ILE A 245 -27.64 -3.92 2.55
CA ILE A 245 -27.09 -5.25 2.84
C ILE A 245 -25.66 -5.10 3.37
N ASP A 246 -25.42 -5.56 4.60
CA ASP A 246 -24.07 -5.62 5.18
C ASP A 246 -23.34 -6.89 4.70
N LEU A 247 -22.63 -6.77 3.58
CA LEU A 247 -21.88 -7.88 3.00
C LEU A 247 -20.74 -8.35 3.91
N THR A 248 -20.19 -7.45 4.75
CA THR A 248 -19.14 -7.77 5.72
C THR A 248 -19.66 -8.71 6.81
N ALA A 249 -20.92 -8.53 7.23
CA ALA A 249 -21.57 -9.44 8.17
C ALA A 249 -21.77 -10.85 7.60
N VAL A 250 -21.96 -10.98 6.28
CA VAL A 250 -22.23 -12.27 5.61
C VAL A 250 -20.94 -13.01 5.24
N VAL A 251 -19.99 -12.29 4.65
CA VAL A 251 -18.74 -12.87 4.10
C VAL A 251 -17.63 -12.88 5.15
N GLY A 252 -17.67 -11.96 6.11
CA GLY A 252 -16.59 -11.70 7.06
C GLY A 252 -15.71 -10.53 6.64
N PRO A 253 -14.65 -10.24 7.41
CA PRO A 253 -13.72 -9.14 7.11
C PRO A 253 -12.83 -9.49 5.90
N VAL A 254 -13.24 -9.10 4.69
CA VAL A 254 -12.50 -9.37 3.44
C VAL A 254 -11.50 -8.28 3.08
N VAL A 255 -11.72 -7.03 3.53
CA VAL A 255 -10.89 -5.87 3.14
C VAL A 255 -9.45 -6.04 3.62
N HIS A 256 -9.23 -6.42 4.87
CA HIS A 256 -7.88 -6.58 5.44
C HIS A 256 -7.04 -7.64 4.72
N PRO A 257 -7.52 -8.88 4.52
CA PRO A 257 -6.78 -9.87 3.73
C PRO A 257 -6.45 -9.39 2.32
N MET A 258 -7.39 -8.71 1.65
CA MET A 258 -7.17 -8.16 0.30
C MET A 258 -6.12 -7.05 0.30
N PHE A 259 -6.09 -6.23 1.33
CA PHE A 259 -5.02 -5.24 1.54
C PHE A 259 -3.68 -5.91 1.83
N SER A 260 -3.65 -6.99 2.61
CA SER A 260 -2.43 -7.78 2.85
C SER A 260 -1.91 -8.44 1.57
N VAL A 261 -2.80 -8.96 0.71
CA VAL A 261 -2.45 -9.45 -0.64
C VAL A 261 -1.89 -8.30 -1.50
N TYR A 262 -2.54 -7.14 -1.48
CA TYR A 262 -2.09 -5.95 -2.19
C TYR A 262 -0.64 -5.58 -1.84
N VAL A 263 -0.35 -5.45 -0.54
CA VAL A 263 0.98 -5.06 -0.06
C VAL A 263 2.01 -6.14 -0.41
N ALA A 264 1.67 -7.43 -0.28
CA ALA A 264 2.56 -8.54 -0.66
C ALA A 264 2.89 -8.53 -2.16
N LEU A 265 1.91 -8.24 -3.01
CA LEU A 265 2.11 -8.11 -4.46
C LEU A 265 2.99 -6.91 -4.79
N CYS A 266 2.76 -5.76 -4.15
CA CYS A 266 3.60 -4.57 -4.32
C CYS A 266 5.07 -4.82 -3.90
N ALA A 267 5.27 -5.45 -2.74
CA ALA A 267 6.58 -5.84 -2.23
C ALA A 267 7.31 -6.76 -3.21
N THR A 268 6.62 -7.81 -3.68
CA THR A 268 7.16 -8.80 -4.60
C THR A 268 7.52 -8.17 -5.95
N LEU A 269 6.61 -7.37 -6.52
CA LEU A 269 6.87 -6.63 -7.76
C LEU A 269 8.11 -5.76 -7.61
N PHE A 270 8.19 -4.95 -6.56
CA PHE A 270 9.31 -4.05 -6.35
C PHE A 270 10.64 -4.80 -6.17
N CYS A 271 10.65 -5.89 -5.41
CA CYS A 271 11.82 -6.74 -5.21
C CYS A 271 12.33 -7.36 -6.52
N VAL A 272 11.46 -8.04 -7.26
CA VAL A 272 11.79 -8.70 -8.54
C VAL A 272 12.34 -7.69 -9.55
N LEU A 273 11.75 -6.49 -9.59
CA LEU A 273 12.13 -5.46 -10.54
C LEU A 273 13.46 -4.78 -10.16
N SER A 274 13.69 -4.55 -8.87
CA SER A 274 14.96 -4.02 -8.35
C SER A 274 16.12 -4.97 -8.66
N MET A 275 15.93 -6.28 -8.48
CA MET A 275 16.95 -7.29 -8.80
C MET A 275 17.27 -7.37 -10.30
N ARG A 276 16.25 -7.23 -11.17
CA ARG A 276 16.44 -7.29 -12.63
C ARG A 276 17.25 -6.10 -13.18
N ASN A 277 17.10 -4.91 -12.62
CA ASN A 277 17.81 -3.73 -13.09
C ASN A 277 19.32 -3.80 -12.79
N THR A 278 19.72 -4.33 -11.64
CA THR A 278 21.14 -4.40 -11.27
C THR A 278 21.93 -5.40 -12.11
N LYS A 279 21.31 -6.51 -12.52
CA LYS A 279 21.96 -7.46 -13.46
C LYS A 279 22.34 -6.78 -14.79
N LYS A 280 21.56 -5.80 -15.26
CA LYS A 280 21.85 -5.09 -16.52
C LYS A 280 23.00 -4.09 -16.39
N VAL A 281 23.06 -3.34 -15.29
CA VAL A 281 24.13 -2.34 -15.08
C VAL A 281 25.51 -2.99 -15.03
N ASN A 282 25.65 -4.12 -14.35
CA ASN A 282 26.93 -4.82 -14.25
C ASN A 282 27.43 -5.34 -15.60
N VAL A 283 26.53 -5.74 -16.51
CA VAL A 283 26.92 -6.24 -17.85
C VAL A 283 27.44 -5.09 -18.73
N THR A 284 26.80 -3.92 -18.68
CA THR A 284 27.23 -2.76 -19.48
C THR A 284 28.63 -2.26 -19.07
N VAL A 285 28.89 -2.14 -17.76
CA VAL A 285 30.19 -1.66 -17.25
C VAL A 285 31.34 -2.60 -17.61
N ILE A 286 31.09 -3.92 -17.61
CA ILE A 286 32.10 -4.90 -18.04
C ILE A 286 32.37 -4.80 -19.55
N THR A 287 31.36 -4.47 -20.34
CA THR A 287 31.49 -4.38 -21.80
C THR A 287 32.25 -3.11 -22.21
N GLU A 288 32.00 -1.97 -21.57
CA GLU A 288 32.71 -0.70 -21.85
C GLU A 288 34.19 -0.77 -21.46
N ARG A 289 34.53 -1.36 -20.31
CA ARG A 289 35.95 -1.56 -19.94
C ARG A 289 36.69 -2.45 -20.93
N ARG A 290 36.02 -3.46 -21.48
CA ARG A 290 36.64 -4.38 -22.45
C ARG A 290 36.88 -3.74 -23.82
N SER A 291 36.11 -2.70 -24.18
CA SER A 291 36.32 -1.92 -25.40
C SER A 291 37.38 -0.83 -25.26
N GLU A 292 37.71 -0.41 -24.05
CA GLU A 292 38.83 0.53 -23.80
C GLU A 292 40.19 -0.19 -23.75
N GLU A 293 40.20 -1.51 -23.52
CA GLU A 293 41.40 -2.34 -23.47
C GLU A 293 41.80 -2.97 -24.82
N SER A 294 41.02 -2.75 -25.89
CA SER A 294 41.24 -3.29 -27.25
C SER A 294 41.55 -2.20 -28.26
#